data_AF-A0A3D5CFF0-F1
#
_entry.id   AF-A0A3D5CFF0-F1
#
_cell.length_a   1.000
_cell.length_b   1.000
_cell.length_c   1.000
_cell.angle_alpha   90.00
_cell.angle_beta   90.00
_cell.angle_gamma   90.00
#
_symmetry.space_group_name_H-M   'P 1'
#
loop_
_entity.id
_entity.type
_entity.pdbx_description
1 polymer ?
#
loop_
_entity_poly.entity_id
_entity_poly.type
_entity_poly.pdbx_seq_one_letter_code
_entity_poly.pdbx_strand_id
1 'polypeptide(L)' 'VMVQDGHGGGSFREVTLHPVVTVADESMRAAAEAAHQQANTWCFIANSVNFPVHHRPTTLVAGIDG' A
#
# COMPACT_ATOMS: atom_id res chain seq x y z
N VAL A 1 -4.63 -9.85 -8.55
CA VAL A 1 -4.88 -10.68 -9.76
C VAL A 1 -6.21 -10.29 -10.40
N MET A 2 -6.29 -10.14 -11.73
CA MET A 2 -7.55 -9.88 -12.46
C MET A 2 -8.19 -11.19 -12.90
N VAL A 3 -9.51 -11.31 -12.76
CA VAL A 3 -10.31 -12.46 -13.23
C VAL A 3 -11.33 -11.95 -14.24
N GLN A 4 -11.43 -12.62 -15.38
CA GLN A 4 -12.39 -12.31 -16.44
C GLN A 4 -13.53 -13.33 -16.41
N ASP A 5 -14.75 -12.91 -16.75
CA ASP A 5 -15.95 -13.76 -16.73
C ASP A 5 -16.27 -14.42 -18.08
N GLY A 6 -15.50 -14.10 -19.13
CA GLY A 6 -15.71 -14.63 -20.49
C GLY A 6 -16.85 -13.96 -21.28
N HIS A 7 -17.57 -13.01 -20.68
CA HIS A 7 -18.66 -12.25 -21.29
C HIS A 7 -18.28 -10.78 -21.55
N GLY A 8 -16.98 -10.45 -21.44
CA GLY A 8 -16.45 -9.10 -21.57
C GLY A 8 -16.36 -8.34 -20.24
N GLY A 9 -16.76 -8.95 -19.13
CA GLY A 9 -16.60 -8.43 -17.78
C GLY A 9 -15.36 -9.00 -17.08
N GLY A 10 -14.95 -8.31 -16.01
CA GLY A 10 -13.85 -8.75 -15.18
C GLY A 10 -13.78 -7.97 -13.88
N SER A 11 -13.16 -8.57 -12.86
CA SER A 11 -12.94 -7.95 -11.57
C SER A 11 -11.56 -8.31 -11.02
N PHE A 12 -11.02 -7.45 -10.19
CA PHE A 12 -9.83 -7.79 -9.42
C PHE A 12 -10.22 -8.69 -8.25
N ARG A 13 -9.47 -9.77 -8.07
CA ARG A 13 -9.62 -10.67 -6.93
C ARG A 13 -8.87 -10.17 -5.70
N GLU A 14 -7.78 -9.43 -5.93
CA GLU A 14 -6.93 -8.81 -4.92
C GLU A 14 -5.98 -7.81 -5.58
N VAL A 15 -5.50 -6.84 -4.80
CA VAL A 15 -4.47 -5.87 -5.19
C VAL A 15 -3.42 -5.76 -4.08
N THR A 16 -2.16 -5.54 -4.45
CA THR A 16 -1.09 -5.16 -3.51
C THR A 16 -0.57 -3.78 -3.89
N LEU A 17 -0.60 -2.84 -2.95
CA LEU A 17 -0.04 -1.50 -3.10
C LEU A 17 1.40 -1.49 -2.58
N HIS A 18 2.26 -0.75 -3.29
CA HIS A 18 3.68 -0.58 -2.96
C HIS A 18 3.99 0.89 -2.70
N PRO A 19 3.44 1.49 -1.62
CA PRO A 19 3.71 2.89 -1.33
C PRO A 19 5.18 3.08 -0.94
N VAL A 20 5.80 4.13 -1.46
CA VAL A 20 7.16 4.52 -1.10
C VAL A 20 7.09 5.87 -0.40
N VAL A 21 7.68 5.97 0.78
CA VAL A 21 7.76 7.23 1.53
C VAL A 21 9.22 7.53 1.87
N THR A 22 9.58 8.80 1.84
CA THR A 22 10.89 9.26 2.28
C THR A 22 10.75 10.03 3.58
N VAL A 23 11.49 9.61 4.61
CA VAL A 23 11.61 10.31 5.89
C VAL A 23 12.91 11.11 5.93
N ALA A 24 12.95 12.15 6.77
CA ALA A 24 14.10 13.04 6.86
C ALA A 24 15.28 12.43 7.64
N ASP A 25 15.00 11.52 8.59
CA ASP A 25 16.00 10.95 9.49
C ASP A 25 15.74 9.46 9.75
N GLU A 26 16.79 8.67 9.96
CA GLU A 26 16.71 7.21 10.19
C GLU A 26 15.86 6.88 11.42
N SER A 27 15.89 7.71 12.47
CA SER A 27 15.09 7.50 13.68
C SER A 27 13.58 7.51 13.41
N MET A 28 13.15 8.08 12.28
CA MET A 28 11.74 8.13 11.88
C MET A 28 11.27 6.84 11.19
N ARG A 29 12.16 5.92 10.80
CA ARG A 29 11.82 4.72 10.05
C ARG A 29 10.77 3.86 10.77
N ALA A 30 11.00 3.57 12.06
CA ALA A 30 10.07 2.78 12.86
C ALA A 30 8.70 3.47 13.01
N ALA A 31 8.68 4.80 13.16
CA ALA A 31 7.43 5.56 13.25
C ALA A 31 6.66 5.55 11.93
N ALA A 32 7.35 5.66 10.79
CA ALA A 32 6.74 5.58 9.46
C ALA A 32 6.14 4.19 9.19
N GLU A 33 6.86 3.12 9.56
CA GLU A 33 6.37 1.75 9.44
C GLU A 33 5.10 1.51 10.27
N ALA A 34 5.06 2.01 11.52
CA ALA A 34 3.87 1.96 12.36
C ALA A 34 2.70 2.79 11.78
N ALA A 35 2.99 3.98 11.24
CA ALA A 35 1.99 4.83 10.62
C ALA A 35 1.33 4.15 9.39
N HIS A 36 2.09 3.39 8.59
CA HIS A 36 1.53 2.60 7.50
C HIS A 36 0.51 1.57 7.96
N GLN A 37 0.74 0.93 9.11
CA GLN A 37 -0.22 -0.01 9.69
C GLN A 37 -1.52 0.70 10.09
N GLN A 38 -1.44 1.89 10.70
CA GLN A 38 -2.61 2.68 11.09
C GLN A 38 -3.36 3.25 9.88
N ALA A 39 -2.63 3.67 8.83
CA ALA A 39 -3.20 4.24 7.61
C ALA A 39 -4.06 3.24 6.83
N ASN A 40 -3.77 1.94 6.94
CA ASN A 40 -4.58 0.88 6.33
C ASN A 40 -6.04 0.92 6.81
N THR A 41 -6.28 1.24 8.08
CA THR A 41 -7.64 1.32 8.66
C THR A 41 -8.50 2.39 8.00
N TRP A 42 -7.86 3.45 7.47
CA TRP A 42 -8.52 4.57 6.81
C TRP A 42 -8.31 4.58 5.30
N CYS A 43 -7.74 3.50 4.74
CA CYS A 43 -7.33 3.47 3.34
C CYS A 43 -8.56 3.58 2.43
N PHE A 44 -8.71 4.74 1.80
CA PHE A 44 -9.85 5.04 0.92
C PHE A 44 -10.01 3.98 -0.17
N ILE A 45 -8.90 3.48 -0.74
CA ILE A 45 -8.93 2.44 -1.77
C ILE A 45 -9.49 1.15 -1.19
N ALA A 46 -8.95 0.68 -0.05
CA ALA A 46 -9.42 -0.55 0.60
C ALA A 46 -10.90 -0.45 1.03
N ASN A 47 -11.34 0.73 1.47
CA ASN A 47 -12.73 0.99 1.89
C ASN A 47 -13.70 1.18 0.71
N SER A 48 -13.21 1.40 -0.51
CA SER A 48 -14.04 1.67 -1.69
C SER A 48 -14.23 0.46 -2.61
N VAL A 49 -13.53 -0.65 -2.36
CA VAL A 49 -13.54 -1.83 -3.23
C VAL A 49 -14.03 -3.07 -2.49
N ASN A 50 -14.54 -4.05 -3.24
CA ASN A 50 -15.11 -5.28 -2.70
C ASN A 50 -14.12 -6.46 -2.67
N PHE A 51 -12.81 -6.19 -2.78
CA PHE A 51 -11.75 -7.19 -2.80
C PHE A 51 -10.61 -6.81 -1.83
N PRO A 52 -9.81 -7.79 -1.34
CA PRO A 52 -8.68 -7.51 -0.47
C PRO A 52 -7.64 -6.58 -1.08
N VAL A 53 -7.18 -5.60 -0.29
CA VAL A 53 -6.07 -4.70 -0.62
C VAL A 53 -4.94 -4.89 0.38
N HIS A 54 -3.81 -5.41 -0.10
CA HIS A 54 -2.59 -5.58 0.67
C HIS A 54 -1.66 -4.37 0.50
N HIS A 55 -0.79 -4.13 1.48
CA HIS A 55 0.18 -3.04 1.44
C HIS A 55 1.58 -3.60 1.72
N ARG A 56 2.54 -3.24 0.87
CA ARG A 56 3.97 -3.52 1.03
C ARG A 56 4.74 -2.20 0.95
N PRO A 57 4.78 -1.42 2.05
CA PRO A 57 5.43 -0.13 2.05
C PRO A 57 6.96 -0.26 1.99
N THR A 58 7.59 0.74 1.38
CA THR A 58 9.03 0.98 1.47
C THR A 58 9.25 2.35 2.10
N THR A 59 9.99 2.39 3.20
CA THR A 59 10.47 3.65 3.79
C THR A 59 11.92 3.87 3.38
N LEU A 60 12.19 5.05 2.84
CA LEU A 60 13.52 5.55 2.46
C LEU A 60 13.92 6.67 3.42
N VAL A 61 15.22 6.86 3.66
CA VAL A 61 15.74 7.96 4.48
C VAL A 61 16.55 8.91 3.60
N ALA A 62 16.19 10.19 3.65
CA ALA A 62 16.81 11.23 2.85
C ALA A 62 18.33 11.29 3.11
N GLY A 63 19.12 11.28 2.04
CA GLY A 63 20.58 11.35 2.12
C GLY A 63 21.27 10.06 2.61
N ILE A 64 20.53 9.00 2.90
CA ILE A 64 21.07 7.66 3.21
C ILE A 64 20.73 6.69 2.08
N ASP A 65 19.45 6.61 1.70
CA ASP A 65 18.94 5.65 0.71
C ASP A 65 18.95 6.23 -0.73
N GLY A 66 19.95 7.07 -1.07
CA GLY A 66 20.07 7.80 -2.33
C GLY A 66 21.41 7.65 -3.03
#